data_AF-A0A1H9PJE4-F1
#
_entry.id   AF-A0A1H9PJE4-F1
#
_cell.length_a   1.000
_cell.length_b   1.000
_cell.length_c   1.000
_cell.angle_alpha   90.00
_cell.angle_beta   90.00
_cell.angle_gamma   90.00
#
_symmetry.space_group_name_H-M   'P 1'
#
loop_
_entity.id
_entity.type
_entity.pdbx_description
1 polymer ?
#
loop_
_entity_poly.entity_id
_entity_poly.type
_entity_poly.pdbx_seq_one_letter_code
_entity_poly.pdbx_strand_id
1 'polypeptide(L)'
;MKAQMQKGFTLIELMIVVAIIGILAAIAIPQYQNYVAKSQVSRVMAETGSLRTAIESCLLDGKEAADCHVGWTVSNLIGEGGIDLGDQDGLDIEYDRDTGVVEIAATFGASAATPIRTETLTWTRAGNDEDNSGSWSCETSVEDKYAPAGCPAASDE
;
A
#
# COMPACT_ATOMS: atom_id res chain seq x y z
N MET A 1 -14.02 -26.44 55.79
CA MET A 1 -13.77 -25.99 54.40
C MET A 1 -13.46 -27.22 53.56
N LYS A 2 -14.34 -27.60 52.63
CA LYS A 2 -14.04 -28.69 51.69
C LYS A 2 -13.08 -28.16 50.64
N ALA A 3 -11.85 -28.67 50.60
CA ALA A 3 -10.91 -28.38 49.52
C ALA A 3 -11.46 -28.99 48.23
N GLN A 4 -11.88 -28.15 47.29
CA GLN A 4 -12.28 -28.62 45.98
C GLN A 4 -11.00 -29.05 45.24
N MET A 5 -10.85 -30.33 44.93
CA MET A 5 -9.78 -30.82 44.05
C MET A 5 -9.92 -30.11 42.69
N GLN A 6 -8.93 -29.31 42.32
CA GLN A 6 -8.85 -28.79 40.95
C GLN A 6 -8.59 -29.95 40.01
N LYS A 7 -9.52 -30.20 39.09
CA LYS A 7 -9.32 -31.11 37.97
C LYS A 7 -8.33 -30.45 37.01
N GLY A 8 -7.10 -30.98 36.97
CA GLY A 8 -6.10 -30.58 35.99
C GLY A 8 -6.49 -31.01 34.58
N PHE A 9 -5.96 -30.32 33.59
CA PHE A 9 -6.10 -30.66 32.17
C PHE A 9 -5.22 -31.88 31.84
N THR A 10 -5.75 -32.87 31.11
CA THR A 10 -5.00 -34.07 30.75
C THR A 10 -4.05 -33.81 29.57
N LEU A 11 -2.95 -34.55 29.50
CA LEU A 11 -2.02 -34.47 28.36
C LEU A 11 -2.70 -34.80 27.03
N ILE A 12 -3.66 -35.73 27.03
CA ILE A 12 -4.40 -36.09 25.82
C ILE A 12 -5.34 -34.98 25.37
N GLU A 13 -6.02 -34.29 26.30
CA GLU A 13 -6.83 -33.11 25.97
C GLU A 13 -5.95 -32.00 25.38
N LEU A 14 -4.74 -31.80 25.89
CA LEU A 14 -3.81 -30.82 25.34
C LEU A 14 -3.31 -31.17 23.94
N MET A 15 -2.98 -32.44 23.70
CA MET A 15 -2.56 -32.88 22.36
C MET A 15 -3.66 -32.69 21.32
N ILE A 16 -4.92 -33.00 21.67
CA ILE A 16 -6.06 -32.80 20.75
C ILE A 16 -6.26 -31.31 20.46
N VAL A 17 -6.18 -30.45 21.48
CA VAL A 17 -6.33 -29.00 21.28
C VAL A 17 -5.24 -28.44 20.36
N VAL A 18 -3.98 -28.83 20.55
CA VAL A 18 -2.88 -28.39 19.67
C VAL A 18 -3.09 -28.90 18.24
N ALA A 19 -3.56 -30.13 18.05
CA ALA A 19 -3.86 -30.67 16.73
C ALA A 19 -4.95 -29.84 16.01
N ILE A 20 -6.04 -29.49 16.70
CA ILE A 20 -7.13 -28.68 16.13
C ILE A 20 -6.63 -27.27 15.79
N ILE A 21 -5.89 -26.63 16.70
CA ILE A 21 -5.30 -25.30 16.45
C ILE A 21 -4.35 -25.35 15.25
N GLY A 22 -3.57 -26.41 15.10
CA GLY A 22 -2.67 -26.61 13.96
C GLY A 22 -3.41 -26.63 12.61
N ILE A 23 -4.54 -27.34 12.54
CA ILE A 23 -5.37 -27.39 11.32
C ILE A 23 -5.97 -26.02 11.00
N LEU A 24 -6.52 -25.32 12.01
CA LEU A 24 -7.09 -24.00 11.82
C LEU A 24 -6.02 -22.97 11.40
N ALA A 25 -4.84 -23.01 12.01
CA ALA A 25 -3.73 -22.11 11.71
C ALA A 25 -3.24 -22.26 10.26
N ALA A 26 -3.20 -23.48 9.73
CA ALA A 26 -2.79 -23.75 8.36
C ALA A 26 -3.66 -23.04 7.31
N ILE A 27 -4.95 -22.81 7.62
CA ILE A 27 -5.89 -22.09 6.73
C ILE A 27 -5.91 -20.59 7.08
N ALA A 28 -5.92 -20.25 8.36
CA ALA A 28 -6.11 -18.88 8.82
C ALA A 28 -4.89 -17.98 8.55
N ILE A 29 -3.66 -18.50 8.71
CA ILE A 29 -2.43 -17.72 8.52
C ILE A 29 -2.29 -17.19 7.08
N PRO A 30 -2.39 -18.00 6.00
CA PRO A 30 -2.27 -17.47 4.65
C PRO A 30 -3.40 -16.50 4.29
N GLN A 31 -4.63 -16.75 4.79
CA GLN A 31 -5.74 -15.82 4.61
C GLN A 31 -5.49 -14.47 5.29
N TYR A 32 -4.98 -14.48 6.53
CA TYR A 32 -4.62 -13.27 7.25
C TYR A 32 -3.49 -12.50 6.55
N GLN A 33 -2.46 -13.18 6.07
CA GLN A 33 -1.37 -12.56 5.30
C GLN A 33 -1.89 -11.88 4.03
N ASN A 34 -2.81 -12.51 3.30
CA ASN A 34 -3.44 -11.91 2.12
C ASN A 34 -4.26 -10.66 2.47
N TYR A 35 -4.99 -10.70 3.59
CA TYR A 35 -5.74 -9.53 4.07
C TYR A 35 -4.81 -8.38 4.45
N VAL A 36 -3.70 -8.65 5.13
CA VAL A 36 -2.69 -7.64 5.49
C VAL A 36 -2.09 -7.01 4.23
N ALA A 37 -1.71 -7.82 3.23
CA ALA A 37 -1.20 -7.30 1.95
C ALA A 37 -2.20 -6.36 1.28
N LYS A 38 -3.46 -6.78 1.12
CA LYS A 38 -4.52 -5.93 0.54
C LYS A 38 -4.76 -4.64 1.33
N SER A 39 -4.70 -4.71 2.66
CA SER A 39 -4.82 -3.54 3.53
C SER A 39 -3.64 -2.57 3.35
N GLN A 40 -2.43 -3.08 3.15
CA GLN A 40 -1.24 -2.25 2.92
C GLN A 40 -1.31 -1.53 1.57
N VAL A 41 -1.73 -2.23 0.51
CA VAL A 41 -1.95 -1.61 -0.82
C VAL A 41 -2.99 -0.50 -0.73
N SER A 42 -4.12 -0.76 -0.06
CA SER A 42 -5.18 0.24 0.13
C SER A 42 -4.70 1.47 0.93
N ARG A 43 -3.80 1.25 1.91
CA ARG A 43 -3.21 2.32 2.70
C ARG A 43 -2.26 3.17 1.85
N VAL A 44 -1.36 2.55 1.10
CA VAL A 44 -0.44 3.26 0.19
C VAL A 44 -1.22 4.03 -0.87
N MET A 45 -2.28 3.43 -1.45
CA MET A 45 -3.18 4.12 -2.39
C MET A 45 -3.78 5.39 -1.79
N ALA A 46 -4.21 5.36 -0.52
CA ALA A 46 -4.78 6.52 0.16
C ALA A 46 -3.71 7.57 0.50
N GLU A 47 -2.52 7.12 0.94
CA GLU A 47 -1.38 7.98 1.25
C GLU A 47 -0.93 8.74 -0.01
N THR A 48 -0.64 8.05 -1.12
CA THR A 48 -0.21 8.68 -2.38
C THR A 48 -1.33 9.44 -3.06
N GLY A 49 -2.56 8.93 -3.00
CA GLY A 49 -3.74 9.57 -3.57
C GLY A 49 -4.09 10.91 -2.92
N SER A 50 -3.61 11.18 -1.70
CA SER A 50 -3.76 12.47 -1.01
C SER A 50 -2.91 13.59 -1.60
N LEU A 51 -1.80 13.23 -2.27
CA LEU A 51 -0.87 14.20 -2.88
C LEU A 51 -1.46 14.91 -4.09
N ARG A 52 -2.41 14.27 -4.78
CA ARG A 52 -3.06 14.78 -5.99
C ARG A 52 -3.61 16.17 -5.81
N THR A 53 -4.28 16.45 -4.69
CA THR A 53 -4.86 17.78 -4.42
C THR A 53 -3.80 18.87 -4.32
N ALA A 54 -2.65 18.58 -3.69
CA ALA A 54 -1.57 19.55 -3.57
C ALA A 54 -0.91 19.80 -4.93
N ILE A 55 -0.70 18.74 -5.72
CA ILE A 55 -0.17 18.82 -7.09
C ILE A 55 -1.09 19.64 -8.00
N GLU A 56 -2.40 19.40 -7.96
CA GLU A 56 -3.37 20.19 -8.72
C GLU A 56 -3.31 21.67 -8.34
N SER A 57 -3.17 21.98 -7.05
CA SER A 57 -2.98 23.36 -6.62
C SER A 57 -1.70 23.98 -7.19
N CYS A 58 -0.60 23.22 -7.27
CA CYS A 58 0.64 23.71 -7.87
C CYS A 58 0.50 23.98 -9.37
N LEU A 59 -0.15 23.07 -10.11
CA LEU A 59 -0.42 23.25 -11.54
C LEU A 59 -1.26 24.51 -11.79
N LEU A 60 -2.33 24.70 -11.01
CA LEU A 60 -3.21 25.87 -11.13
C LEU A 60 -2.52 27.18 -10.75
N ASP A 61 -1.60 27.14 -9.78
CA ASP A 61 -0.77 28.28 -9.40
C ASP A 61 0.38 28.55 -10.41
N GLY A 62 0.60 27.65 -11.38
CA GLY A 62 1.69 27.74 -12.36
C GLY A 62 3.09 27.54 -11.77
N LYS A 63 3.20 26.84 -10.64
CA LYS A 63 4.49 26.58 -9.98
C LYS A 63 5.32 25.56 -10.75
N GLU A 64 6.65 25.70 -10.68
CA GLU A 64 7.57 24.66 -11.14
C GLU A 64 7.62 23.51 -10.12
N ALA A 65 8.07 22.33 -10.54
CA ALA A 65 8.22 21.16 -9.67
C ALA A 65 9.01 21.49 -8.38
N ALA A 66 10.10 22.25 -8.51
CA ALA A 66 10.96 22.65 -7.39
C ALA A 66 10.25 23.50 -6.32
N ASP A 67 9.21 24.23 -6.71
CA ASP A 67 8.43 25.12 -5.82
C ASP A 67 7.12 24.46 -5.36
N CYS A 68 6.80 23.26 -5.85
CA CYS A 68 5.60 22.53 -5.49
C CYS A 68 5.81 21.65 -4.26
N HIS A 69 5.42 22.16 -3.09
CA HIS A 69 5.44 21.36 -1.87
C HIS A 69 4.15 20.55 -1.68
N VAL A 70 4.24 19.23 -1.83
CA VAL A 70 3.07 18.32 -1.78
C VAL A 70 2.75 17.79 -0.37
N GLY A 71 3.55 18.14 0.64
CA GLY A 71 3.27 17.80 2.04
C GLY A 71 3.35 16.30 2.37
N TRP A 72 4.17 15.54 1.64
CA TRP A 72 4.34 14.11 1.86
C TRP A 72 4.81 13.80 3.29
N THR A 73 4.16 12.81 3.91
CA THR A 73 4.60 12.21 5.17
C THR A 73 5.12 10.82 4.87
N VAL A 74 6.32 10.52 5.36
CA VAL A 74 6.98 9.25 5.07
C VAL A 74 6.14 8.04 5.46
N SER A 75 6.20 7.00 4.63
CA SER A 75 5.47 5.75 4.84
C SER A 75 6.44 4.63 5.09
N ASN A 76 6.22 3.87 6.17
CA ASN A 76 7.02 2.68 6.44
C ASN A 76 6.79 1.54 5.41
N LEU A 77 5.82 1.70 4.52
CA LEU A 77 5.44 0.71 3.50
C LEU A 77 6.01 1.02 2.11
N ILE A 78 6.74 2.13 1.94
CA ILE A 78 7.30 2.59 0.66
C ILE A 78 8.82 2.70 0.81
N GLY A 79 9.59 2.25 -0.18
CA GLY A 79 11.06 2.41 -0.22
C GLY A 79 11.95 1.36 0.43
N GLU A 80 13.23 1.33 0.05
CA GLU A 80 14.28 0.57 0.75
C GLU A 80 14.93 1.41 1.86
N GLY A 81 14.24 1.58 2.98
CA GLY A 81 14.85 2.24 4.13
C GLY A 81 13.97 2.25 5.35
N GLY A 82 14.59 2.13 6.53
CA GLY A 82 13.92 2.33 7.80
C GLY A 82 13.35 3.75 7.95
N ILE A 83 12.94 4.07 9.18
CA ILE A 83 12.27 5.31 9.56
C ILE A 83 13.22 6.53 9.47
N ASP A 84 13.71 6.89 8.29
CA ASP A 84 14.45 8.14 8.07
C ASP A 84 13.56 9.14 7.31
N LEU A 85 13.06 10.10 8.10
CA LEU A 85 12.20 11.21 7.68
C LEU A 85 13.06 12.27 6.95
N GLY A 86 13.27 12.15 5.63
CA GLY A 86 13.97 13.23 4.90
C GLY A 86 14.07 13.08 3.40
N ASP A 87 14.17 11.86 2.89
CA ASP A 87 14.17 11.55 1.45
C ASP A 87 13.63 10.13 1.38
N GLN A 88 12.44 9.94 0.82
CA GLN A 88 11.86 8.60 0.75
C GLN A 88 12.26 7.98 -0.57
N ASP A 89 13.24 7.09 -0.48
CA ASP A 89 13.48 6.13 -1.54
C ASP A 89 12.16 5.43 -1.90
N GLY A 90 11.91 5.21 -3.19
CA GLY A 90 10.70 4.56 -3.67
C GLY A 90 9.42 5.40 -3.75
N LEU A 91 9.40 6.70 -3.44
CA LEU A 91 8.35 7.61 -3.94
C LEU A 91 8.95 8.56 -4.98
N ASP A 92 8.52 8.40 -6.23
CA ASP A 92 8.92 9.26 -7.33
C ASP A 92 7.74 10.11 -7.81
N ILE A 93 7.99 11.38 -8.09
CA ILE A 93 6.97 12.31 -8.62
C ILE A 93 7.55 12.99 -9.84
N GLU A 94 7.10 12.57 -11.02
CA GLU A 94 7.39 13.26 -12.27
C GLU A 94 6.32 14.31 -12.51
N TYR A 95 6.74 15.57 -12.63
CA TYR A 95 5.85 16.72 -12.77
C TYR A 95 6.26 17.54 -13.99
N ASP A 96 5.36 17.61 -14.97
CA ASP A 96 5.52 18.49 -16.13
C ASP A 96 4.42 19.54 -16.12
N ARG A 97 4.81 20.79 -15.82
CA ARG A 97 3.89 21.93 -15.81
C ARG A 97 3.38 22.25 -17.22
N ASP A 98 4.24 22.14 -18.22
CA ASP A 98 3.97 22.63 -19.56
C ASP A 98 2.95 21.72 -20.25
N THR A 99 3.10 20.40 -20.09
CA THR A 99 2.10 19.43 -20.58
C THR A 99 0.98 19.17 -19.59
N GLY A 100 1.17 19.43 -18.30
CA GLY A 100 0.22 19.11 -17.22
C GLY A 100 0.17 17.62 -16.87
N VAL A 101 1.08 16.81 -17.43
CA VAL A 101 1.23 15.39 -17.08
C VAL A 101 1.94 15.29 -15.73
N VAL A 102 1.38 14.45 -14.85
CA VAL A 102 2.02 14.14 -13.56
C VAL A 102 1.95 12.65 -13.30
N GLU A 103 3.06 12.07 -12.89
CA GLU A 103 3.14 10.70 -12.42
C GLU A 103 3.58 10.66 -10.96
N ILE A 104 2.90 9.87 -10.14
CA ILE A 104 3.26 9.61 -8.74
C ILE A 104 3.44 8.09 -8.61
N ALA A 105 4.69 7.63 -8.61
CA ALA A 105 5.03 6.22 -8.50
C ALA A 105 5.51 5.89 -7.08
N ALA A 106 4.79 5.01 -6.39
CA ALA A 106 5.19 4.48 -5.08
C ALA A 106 5.59 3.01 -5.19
N THR A 107 6.81 2.68 -4.77
CA THR A 107 7.36 1.34 -4.73
C THR A 107 7.24 0.77 -3.32
N PHE A 108 6.56 -0.37 -3.18
CA PHE A 108 6.35 -1.04 -1.90
C PHE A 108 7.68 -1.50 -1.30
N GLY A 109 7.96 -1.01 -0.09
CA GLY A 109 9.24 -1.11 0.59
C GLY A 109 9.44 -2.38 1.42
N ALA A 110 10.55 -2.40 2.18
CA ALA A 110 10.95 -3.58 2.96
C ALA A 110 9.96 -3.99 4.07
N SER A 111 9.18 -3.06 4.63
CA SER A 111 8.15 -3.39 5.64
C SER A 111 6.79 -3.78 5.03
N ALA A 112 6.65 -3.73 3.71
CA ALA A 112 5.47 -4.25 3.03
C ALA A 112 5.43 -5.78 3.12
N ALA A 113 4.24 -6.35 3.05
CA ALA A 113 4.04 -7.79 3.09
C ALA A 113 4.80 -8.44 1.94
N THR A 114 5.45 -9.58 2.20
CA THR A 114 6.28 -10.30 1.22
C THR A 114 5.71 -10.39 -0.20
N PRO A 115 4.42 -10.71 -0.43
CA PRO A 115 3.88 -10.85 -1.79
C PRO A 115 3.70 -9.52 -2.56
N ILE A 116 3.85 -8.36 -1.91
CA ILE A 116 3.70 -7.05 -2.56
C ILE A 116 4.97 -6.22 -2.48
N ARG A 117 6.08 -6.75 -1.92
CA ARG A 117 7.36 -6.04 -1.87
C ARG A 117 7.87 -5.80 -3.29
N THR A 118 8.51 -4.66 -3.52
CA THR A 118 9.05 -4.22 -4.84
C THR A 118 8.02 -3.96 -5.93
N GLU A 119 6.75 -4.28 -5.70
CA GLU A 119 5.66 -3.87 -6.58
C GLU A 119 5.46 -2.35 -6.52
N THR A 120 4.75 -1.80 -7.48
CA THR A 120 4.49 -0.36 -7.60
C THR A 120 3.00 -0.04 -7.61
N LEU A 121 2.69 1.19 -7.22
CA LEU A 121 1.39 1.82 -7.37
C LEU A 121 1.61 3.21 -7.95
N THR A 122 1.00 3.46 -9.11
CA THR A 122 1.23 4.66 -9.90
C THR A 122 -0.07 5.42 -10.09
N TRP A 123 -0.06 6.72 -9.77
CA TRP A 123 -1.11 7.65 -10.18
C TRP A 123 -0.64 8.45 -11.37
N THR A 124 -1.45 8.53 -12.41
CA THR A 124 -1.15 9.33 -13.60
C THR A 124 -2.24 10.38 -13.79
N ARG A 125 -1.81 11.62 -14.03
CA ARG A 125 -2.67 12.72 -14.46
C ARG A 125 -2.51 12.91 -15.96
N ALA A 126 -3.63 12.85 -16.69
CA ALA A 126 -3.67 13.13 -18.11
C ALA A 126 -3.27 14.59 -18.41
N GLY A 127 -2.47 14.77 -19.46
CA GLY A 127 -1.98 16.07 -19.90
C GLY A 127 -3.11 17.00 -20.37
N ASN A 128 -2.81 18.29 -20.44
CA ASN A 128 -3.80 19.33 -20.71
C ASN A 128 -4.37 19.24 -22.14
N ASP A 129 -3.63 18.65 -23.08
CA ASP A 129 -3.99 18.49 -24.49
C ASP A 129 -4.69 17.15 -24.82
N GLU A 130 -4.99 16.32 -23.81
CA GLU A 130 -5.69 15.04 -24.00
C GLU A 130 -7.21 15.16 -23.90
N ASP A 131 -7.94 14.23 -24.51
CA ASP A 131 -9.42 14.17 -24.43
C ASP A 131 -9.93 14.00 -22.98
N ASN A 132 -9.10 13.45 -22.09
CA ASN A 132 -9.37 13.29 -20.65
C ASN A 132 -8.54 14.25 -19.79
N SER A 133 -8.23 15.44 -20.32
CA SER A 133 -7.42 16.49 -19.69
C SER A 133 -7.66 16.63 -18.18
N GLY A 134 -6.59 16.52 -17.40
CA GLY A 134 -6.59 16.66 -15.94
C GLY A 134 -7.31 15.55 -15.15
N SER A 135 -7.73 14.47 -15.81
CA SER A 135 -8.22 13.29 -15.11
C SER A 135 -7.08 12.50 -14.46
N TRP A 136 -7.38 11.85 -13.33
CA TRP A 136 -6.45 10.95 -12.65
C TRP A 136 -6.84 9.50 -12.84
N SER A 137 -5.89 8.68 -13.25
CA SER A 137 -5.94 7.22 -13.23
C SER A 137 -4.97 6.66 -12.20
N CYS A 138 -5.21 5.43 -11.76
CA CYS A 138 -4.32 4.69 -10.86
C CYS A 138 -4.16 3.27 -11.37
N GLU A 139 -2.94 2.78 -11.38
CA GLU A 139 -2.59 1.39 -11.70
C GLU A 139 -1.57 0.86 -10.70
N THR A 140 -1.49 -0.46 -10.55
CA THR A 140 -0.53 -1.09 -9.64
C THR A 140 0.01 -2.37 -10.24
N SER A 141 1.26 -2.73 -9.96
CA SER A 141 1.83 -4.00 -10.41
C SER A 141 1.51 -5.18 -9.46
N VAL A 142 0.85 -4.93 -8.32
CA VAL A 142 0.47 -6.02 -7.41
C VAL A 142 -0.55 -6.97 -8.06
N GLU A 143 -0.47 -8.26 -7.71
CA GLU A 143 -1.46 -9.25 -8.18
C GLU A 143 -2.91 -8.81 -7.92
N ASP A 144 -3.83 -9.11 -8.84
CA ASP A 144 -5.26 -8.74 -8.78
C ASP A 144 -5.95 -9.01 -7.43
N LYS A 145 -5.59 -10.09 -6.74
CA LYS A 145 -6.14 -10.43 -5.42
C LYS A 145 -5.83 -9.37 -4.34
N TYR A 146 -4.75 -8.61 -4.51
CA TYR A 146 -4.31 -7.55 -3.61
C TYR A 146 -4.69 -6.15 -4.12
N ALA A 147 -4.96 -6.00 -5.41
CA ALA A 147 -5.33 -4.73 -6.03
C ALA A 147 -6.64 -4.16 -5.45
N PRO A 148 -6.69 -2.86 -5.11
CA PRO A 148 -7.90 -2.18 -4.66
C PRO A 148 -8.78 -1.79 -5.86
N ALA A 149 -10.09 -1.62 -5.63
CA ALA A 149 -11.04 -1.35 -6.71
C ALA A 149 -10.80 -0.02 -7.46
N GLY A 150 -10.14 0.96 -6.83
CA GLY A 150 -9.82 2.25 -7.46
C GLY A 150 -8.40 2.34 -8.02
N CYS A 151 -7.63 1.25 -7.98
CA CYS A 151 -6.31 1.13 -8.57
C CYS A 151 -6.13 -0.33 -9.04
N PRO A 152 -6.71 -0.70 -10.20
CA PRO A 152 -6.61 -2.07 -10.72
C PRO A 152 -5.16 -2.46 -11.01
N ALA A 153 -4.88 -3.76 -11.07
CA ALA A 153 -3.59 -4.23 -11.54
C ALA A 153 -3.37 -3.76 -12.99
N ALA A 154 -2.14 -3.35 -13.31
CA ALA A 154 -1.76 -3.00 -14.67
C ALA A 154 -2.05 -4.22 -15.56
N SER A 155 -2.73 -3.99 -16.68
CA SER A 155 -2.98 -5.07 -17.64
C SER A 155 -1.65 -5.42 -18.30
N ASP A 156 -1.12 -6.60 -17.99
CA ASP A 156 -0.04 -7.22 -18.78
C ASP A 156 -0.52 -7.35 -20.24
N GLU A 157 0.00 -6.52 -21.15
CA GLU A 157 -0.09 -6.74 -22.60
C GLU A 157 0.81 -7.89 -23.06
#